data_AF-A0A0C2F5S7-F1
#
_entry.id   AF-A0A0C2F5S7-F1
#
_cell.length_a   1.000
_cell.length_b   1.000
_cell.length_c   1.000
_cell.angle_alpha   90.00
_cell.angle_beta   90.00
_cell.angle_gamma   90.00
#
_symmetry.space_group_name_H-M   'P 1'
#
loop_
_entity.id
_entity.type
_entity.pdbx_description
1 polymer ?
#
loop_
_entity_poly.entity_id
_entity_poly.type
_entity_poly.pdbx_seq_one_letter_code
_entity_poly.pdbx_strand_id
1 'polypeptide(L)'
;YDSNNDIYYILCDAKITVNLTIGEKVYTLTAKNILSHVVATVCMLSFLPILNPAHGPQWILGGPFLREYCNVYDIGNQQIGFAKVVQD
;
A
#
# COMPACT_ATOMS: atom_id res chain seq x y z
N TYR A 1 6.38 16.40 4.17
CA TYR A 1 6.44 15.38 5.22
C TYR A 1 6.17 16.07 6.54
N ASP A 2 5.24 15.53 7.31
CA ASP A 2 4.87 15.96 8.65
C ASP A 2 5.55 15.02 9.64
N SER A 3 6.57 15.51 10.32
CA SER A 3 7.39 14.73 11.26
C SER A 3 6.67 14.43 12.58
N ASN A 4 5.57 15.10 12.89
CA ASN A 4 4.83 14.84 14.13
C ASN A 4 3.94 13.59 14.00
N ASN A 5 3.49 13.29 12.78
CA ASN A 5 2.59 12.18 12.49
C ASN A 5 3.21 11.13 11.54
N ASP A 6 4.44 11.35 11.07
CA ASP A 6 5.12 10.54 10.06
C ASP A 6 4.37 10.41 8.72
N ILE A 7 3.60 11.45 8.35
CA ILE A 7 2.74 11.46 7.15
C ILE A 7 3.38 12.27 6.03
N TYR A 8 3.29 11.74 4.80
CA TYR A 8 3.63 12.49 3.60
C TYR A 8 2.36 13.06 2.96
N TYR A 9 2.26 14.38 2.88
CA TYR A 9 1.22 15.07 2.11
C TYR A 9 1.73 15.39 0.70
N ILE A 10 0.87 15.18 -0.29
CA ILE A 10 1.14 15.43 -1.70
C ILE A 10 -0.11 15.98 -2.40
N LEU A 11 0.01 16.39 -3.66
CA LEU A 11 -1.15 16.76 -4.48
C LEU A 11 -1.95 15.51 -4.89
N CYS A 12 -3.28 15.60 -4.84
CA CYS A 12 -4.18 14.49 -5.16
C CYS A 12 -4.16 14.06 -6.64
N ASP A 13 -3.72 14.93 -7.55
CA ASP A 13 -3.58 14.63 -8.99
C ASP A 13 -2.23 14.00 -9.34
N ALA A 14 -1.38 13.72 -8.34
CA ALA A 14 -0.11 13.05 -8.52
C ALA A 14 -0.31 11.66 -9.16
N LYS A 15 0.33 11.46 -10.31
CA LYS A 15 0.31 10.19 -11.04
C LYS A 15 1.36 9.25 -10.45
N ILE A 16 0.98 8.55 -9.39
CA ILE A 16 1.87 7.63 -8.67
C ILE A 16 1.40 6.19 -8.87
N THR A 17 2.36 5.30 -9.03
CA THR A 17 2.14 3.86 -9.10
C THR A 17 3.29 3.16 -8.37
N VAL A 18 2.96 2.15 -7.56
CA VAL A 18 3.97 1.38 -6.81
C VAL A 18 3.86 -0.08 -7.23
N ASN A 19 4.97 -0.64 -7.71
CA ASN A 19 5.08 -2.05 -8.07
C ASN A 19 5.75 -2.82 -6.95
N LEU A 20 5.06 -3.84 -6.45
CA LEU A 20 5.57 -4.79 -5.47
C LEU A 20 5.78 -6.13 -6.19
N THR A 21 7.01 -6.61 -6.21
CA THR A 21 7.32 -7.93 -6.74
C THR A 21 7.34 -8.95 -5.61
N ILE A 22 6.49 -9.97 -5.69
CA ILE A 22 6.44 -11.06 -4.72
C ILE A 22 6.58 -12.37 -5.51
N GLY A 23 7.70 -13.08 -5.28
CA GLY A 23 8.11 -14.17 -6.15
C GLY A 23 8.34 -13.67 -7.58
N GLU A 24 7.69 -14.30 -8.56
CA GLU A 24 7.78 -13.92 -9.98
C GLU A 24 6.65 -13.01 -10.44
N LYS A 25 5.74 -12.62 -9.53
CA LYS A 25 4.55 -11.83 -9.87
C LYS A 25 4.71 -10.37 -9.43
N VAL A 26 4.24 -9.46 -10.27
CA VAL A 26 4.19 -8.02 -10.00
C VAL A 26 2.77 -7.63 -9.58
N TYR A 27 2.66 -6.98 -8.43
CA TYR A 27 1.43 -6.42 -7.88
C TYR A 27 1.53 -4.90 -7.87
N THR A 28 0.65 -4.25 -8.62
CA THR A 28 0.66 -2.82 -8.87
C THR A 28 -0.40 -2.11 -8.04
N LEU A 29 0.03 -1.21 -7.16
CA LEU A 29 -0.82 -0.29 -6.41
C LEU A 29 -0.99 1.00 -7.18
N THR A 30 -2.24 1.44 -7.31
CA THR A 30 -2.62 2.65 -8.05
C THR A 30 -2.78 3.86 -7.12
N ALA A 31 -2.67 5.07 -7.68
CA ALA A 31 -2.95 6.33 -6.99
C ALA A 31 -4.27 6.30 -6.20
N LYS A 32 -5.33 5.70 -6.78
CA LYS A 32 -6.66 5.54 -6.16
C LYS A 32 -6.60 4.87 -4.78
N ASN A 33 -5.69 3.90 -4.59
CA ASN A 33 -5.61 3.12 -3.37
C ASN A 33 -4.46 3.54 -2.44
N ILE A 34 -3.47 4.29 -2.93
CA ILE A 34 -2.36 4.79 -2.10
C ILE A 34 -2.60 6.21 -1.58
N LEU A 35 -3.44 7.01 -2.25
CA LEU A 35 -3.76 8.38 -1.85
C LEU A 35 -5.10 8.45 -1.13
N SER A 36 -5.12 9.15 -0.01
CA SER A 36 -6.36 9.46 0.73
C SER A 36 -6.56 10.96 0.75
N HIS A 37 -7.74 11.43 0.34
CA HIS A 37 -8.08 12.86 0.35
C HIS A 37 -8.08 13.42 1.78
N VAL A 38 -7.56 14.63 1.94
CA VAL A 38 -7.53 15.33 3.24
C VAL A 38 -8.30 16.65 3.13
N VAL A 39 -7.85 17.56 2.28
CA VAL A 39 -8.48 18.87 2.09
C VAL A 39 -8.10 19.47 0.74
N ALA A 40 -9.05 20.12 0.06
CA ALA A 40 -8.84 20.76 -1.24
C ALA A 40 -8.12 19.82 -2.23
N THR A 41 -6.92 20.17 -2.69
CA THR A 41 -6.08 19.38 -3.61
C THR A 41 -5.00 18.57 -2.89
N VAL A 42 -5.02 18.52 -1.56
CA VAL A 42 -4.02 17.83 -0.73
C VAL A 42 -4.53 16.44 -0.33
N CYS A 43 -3.70 15.44 -0.60
CA CYS A 43 -3.89 14.06 -0.21
C CYS A 43 -2.74 13.61 0.70
N MET A 44 -3.00 12.63 1.55
CA MET A 44 -1.95 11.91 2.27
C MET A 44 -1.56 10.64 1.52
N LEU A 45 -0.25 10.36 1.50
CA LEU A 45 0.30 9.11 1.02
C LEU A 45 0.17 8.05 2.12
N SER A 46 -0.44 6.92 1.79
CA SER A 46 -0.70 5.83 2.73
C SER A 46 0.53 4.91 2.93
N PHE A 47 1.72 5.50 2.97
CA PHE A 47 2.99 4.84 3.26
C PHE A 47 3.62 5.49 4.49
N LEU A 48 3.98 4.67 5.47
CA LEU A 48 4.59 5.11 6.71
C LEU A 48 5.99 4.50 6.84
N PRO A 49 6.99 5.26 7.30
CA PRO A 49 8.30 4.72 7.59
C PRO A 49 8.20 3.72 8.74
N ILE A 50 8.84 2.56 8.58
CA ILE A 50 9.01 1.58 9.67
C ILE A 50 10.48 1.62 10.09
N LEU A 51 10.73 2.03 11.33
CA LEU A 51 12.05 2.02 11.96
C LEU A 51 12.13 0.84 12.94
N ASN A 52 12.20 -0.38 12.42
CA ASN A 52 12.55 -1.54 13.24
C ASN A 52 13.68 -2.36 12.59
N PRO A 53 14.95 -2.07 12.94
CA PRO A 53 16.09 -2.75 12.35
C PRO A 53 16.28 -4.21 12.80
N ALA A 54 15.58 -4.68 13.84
CA ALA A 54 15.82 -5.99 14.44
C ALA A 54 15.44 -7.19 13.54
N HIS A 55 14.55 -6.99 12.57
CA HIS A 55 14.01 -8.06 11.73
C HIS A 55 14.24 -7.85 10.22
N GLY A 56 15.19 -6.98 9.85
CA GLY A 56 15.51 -6.64 8.46
C GLY A 56 14.51 -5.67 7.81
N PRO A 57 14.66 -5.36 6.51
CA PRO A 57 13.73 -4.49 5.79
C PRO A 57 12.36 -5.18 5.67
N GLN A 58 11.37 -4.65 6.38
CA GLN A 58 10.01 -5.17 6.40
C GLN A 58 9.06 -4.26 5.64
N TRP A 59 8.19 -4.86 4.82
CA TRP A 59 7.01 -4.21 4.25
C TRP A 59 5.78 -4.78 4.92
N ILE A 60 4.95 -3.91 5.51
CA ILE A 60 3.61 -4.27 5.96
C ILE A 60 2.64 -3.93 4.84
N LEU A 61 2.07 -4.97 4.21
CA LEU A 61 1.10 -4.82 3.13
C LEU A 61 -0.29 -4.54 3.71
N GLY A 62 -0.48 -3.28 4.13
CA GLY A 62 -1.71 -2.81 4.79
C GLY A 62 -2.82 -2.35 3.85
N GLY A 63 -3.55 -1.33 4.29
CA GLY A 63 -4.77 -0.82 3.64
C GLY A 63 -4.69 -0.62 2.12
N PRO A 64 -3.65 0.05 1.57
CA PRO A 64 -3.53 0.22 0.13
C PRO A 64 -3.49 -1.10 -0.65
N PHE A 65 -2.77 -2.09 -0.13
CA PHE A 65 -2.66 -3.40 -0.77
C PHE A 65 -3.97 -4.18 -0.66
N LEU A 66 -4.63 -4.14 0.51
CA LEU A 66 -5.92 -4.80 0.73
C LEU A 66 -7.06 -4.21 -0.12
N ARG A 67 -7.03 -2.90 -0.42
CA ARG A 67 -8.00 -2.27 -1.33
C ARG A 67 -7.76 -2.61 -2.80
N GLU A 68 -6.52 -2.88 -3.17
CA GLU A 68 -6.15 -3.20 -4.55
C GLU A 68 -6.29 -4.70 -4.84
N TYR A 69 -5.99 -5.55 -3.84
CA TYR A 69 -5.96 -7.00 -3.96
C TYR A 69 -6.72 -7.67 -2.80
N CYS A 70 -7.65 -8.56 -3.14
CA CYS A 70 -8.24 -9.50 -2.19
C CYS A 70 -7.18 -10.51 -1.76
N ASN A 71 -7.08 -10.74 -0.44
CA ASN A 71 -6.12 -11.64 0.17
C ASN A 71 -6.84 -12.91 0.64
N VAL A 72 -6.43 -14.06 0.15
CA VAL A 72 -6.96 -15.38 0.54
C VAL A 72 -5.92 -16.06 1.42
N TYR A 73 -6.29 -16.31 2.68
CA TYR A 73 -5.43 -16.98 3.66
C TYR A 73 -5.78 -18.46 3.71
N ASP A 74 -4.97 -19.28 3.07
CA ASP A 74 -5.11 -20.72 3.05
C ASP A 74 -4.18 -21.33 4.11
N ILE A 75 -4.69 -21.39 5.35
CA ILE A 75 -3.93 -21.84 6.51
C ILE A 75 -3.54 -23.31 6.40
N GLY A 76 -4.40 -24.15 5.81
CA GLY A 76 -4.14 -25.59 5.65
C GLY A 76 -2.95 -25.88 4.76
N ASN A 77 -2.77 -25.10 3.71
CA ASN A 77 -1.63 -25.21 2.79
C ASN A 77 -0.51 -24.19 3.08
N GLN A 78 -0.58 -23.46 4.19
CA GLN A 78 0.42 -22.46 4.61
C GLN A 78 0.76 -21.42 3.53
N GLN A 79 -0.25 -20.95 2.79
CA GLN A 79 -0.06 -20.04 1.67
C GLN A 79 -1.04 -18.86 1.70
N ILE A 80 -0.66 -17.78 1.01
CA ILE A 80 -1.50 -16.60 0.82
C ILE A 80 -1.64 -16.35 -0.68
N GLY A 81 -2.88 -16.23 -1.14
CA GLY A 81 -3.22 -15.86 -2.50
C GLY A 81 -3.63 -14.40 -2.61
N PHE A 82 -3.31 -13.76 -3.74
CA PHE A 82 -3.73 -12.40 -4.04
C PHE A 82 -4.48 -12.37 -5.37
N ALA A 83 -5.65 -11.73 -5.39
CA ALA A 83 -6.45 -11.53 -6.60
C ALA A 83 -6.83 -10.06 -6.71
N LYS A 84 -6.83 -9.50 -7.93
CA LYS A 84 -7.23 -8.10 -8.14
C LYS A 84 -8.66 -7.89 -7.67
N VAL A 85 -8.93 -6.82 -6.92
CA VAL A 85 -10.30 -6.46 -6.51
C VAL A 85 -11.09 -6.05 -7.76
N VAL A 86 -12.33 -6.54 -7.87
CA VAL A 86 -13.31 -6.01 -8.83
C VAL A 86 -13.72 -4.64 -8.32
N GLN A 87 -13.33 -3.60 -9.04
CA GLN A 87 -13.70 -2.23 -8.71
C GLN A 87 -14.85 -1.82 -9.63
N ASP A 88 -15.95 -1.35 -9.03
CA ASP A 88 -17.02 -0.63 -9.75
C ASP A 88 -16.52 0.73 -10.26
#